data_AF-A0A3R6D3B2-F1
#
_entry.id   AF-A0A3R6D3B2-F1
#
_cell.length_a   1.000
_cell.length_b   1.000
_cell.length_c   1.000
_cell.angle_alpha   90.00
_cell.angle_beta   90.00
_cell.angle_gamma   90.00
#
_symmetry.space_group_name_H-M   'P 1'
#
loop_
_entity.id
_entity.type
_entity.pdbx_description
1 polymer ?
#
loop_
_entity_poly.entity_id
_entity_poly.type
_entity_poly.pdbx_seq_one_letter_code
_entity_poly.pdbx_strand_id
1 'polypeptide(L)'
;MKQERLNLYRIDMKYIRNLHNIDDRVSSVSPQIGKQHRIYVGTVVGCNNRKYLILLSHPVEKHKRMSPRADFDKIIDKKGKLLGELNYNLMIPVDDKQLIKVDLKENKKDTPAESHYKQLCIDELTWCRKNAEIIINKANCLYNLCMGDSNYKGKARCLDFAKLENKENWKEEALDNLVKAGNTNWGTAMLIPNPVYRNAVRMLNRDKISLEDRAKLIGDIESLHTFAHIINRTRRCDIGNFTLRKPETLKVSCIPEQQERFDRKDGDLYNELYFDDSPY
;
A
#
# COMPACT_ATOMS: atom_id res chain seq x y z
N MET A 1 11.22 26.52 -11.19
CA MET A 1 10.72 25.81 -9.99
C MET A 1 11.88 25.57 -9.05
N LYS A 2 11.75 25.86 -7.74
CA LYS A 2 12.78 25.52 -6.75
C LYS A 2 12.75 24.01 -6.53
N GLN A 3 13.84 23.32 -6.88
CA GLN A 3 13.98 21.89 -6.58
C GLN A 3 14.11 21.71 -5.06
N GLU A 4 13.24 20.89 -4.48
CA GLU A 4 13.35 20.54 -3.07
C GLU A 4 14.54 19.60 -2.83
N ARG A 5 15.17 19.76 -1.66
CA ARG A 5 16.28 18.90 -1.24
C ARG A 5 15.80 17.45 -1.10
N LEU A 6 16.55 16.51 -1.67
CA LEU A 6 16.24 15.09 -1.54
C LEU A 6 16.13 14.66 -0.07
N ASN A 7 15.13 13.84 0.23
CA ASN A 7 14.81 13.25 1.54
C ASN A 7 14.39 11.78 1.38
N LEU A 8 14.39 11.05 2.50
CA LEU A 8 13.89 9.69 2.58
C LEU A 8 12.45 9.64 3.06
N TYR A 9 11.65 8.80 2.41
CA TYR A 9 10.23 8.64 2.69
C TYR A 9 9.86 7.17 2.81
N ARG A 10 8.91 6.89 3.70
CA ARG A 10 8.09 5.69 3.71
C ARG A 10 6.72 6.05 3.14
N ILE A 11 6.02 5.03 2.66
CA ILE A 11 4.71 5.19 2.01
C ILE A 11 3.71 4.27 2.69
N ASP A 12 2.49 4.76 2.80
CA ASP A 12 1.38 4.00 3.35
C ASP A 12 1.17 2.67 2.60
N MET A 13 0.93 1.60 3.34
CA MET A 13 0.81 0.26 2.79
C MET A 13 -0.41 0.12 1.87
N LYS A 14 -1.52 0.80 2.17
CA LYS A 14 -2.72 0.77 1.31
C LYS A 14 -2.42 1.44 -0.02
N TYR A 15 -1.66 2.53 -0.03
CA TYR A 15 -1.25 3.21 -1.25
C TYR A 15 -0.38 2.30 -2.14
N ILE A 16 0.62 1.63 -1.54
CA ILE A 16 1.47 0.66 -2.26
C ILE A 16 0.65 -0.52 -2.77
N ARG A 17 -0.28 -1.06 -1.97
CA ARG A 17 -1.16 -2.16 -2.39
C ARG A 17 -2.02 -1.77 -3.58
N ASN A 18 -2.55 -0.55 -3.61
CA ASN A 18 -3.32 -0.05 -4.74
C ASN A 18 -2.48 0.06 -6.01
N LEU A 19 -1.24 0.54 -5.91
CA LEU A 19 -0.30 0.56 -7.04
C LEU A 19 0.06 -0.86 -7.50
N HIS A 20 0.26 -1.78 -6.57
CA HIS A 20 0.55 -3.19 -6.85
C HIS A 20 -0.61 -3.89 -7.58
N ASN A 21 -1.86 -3.49 -7.32
CA ASN A 21 -3.01 -4.02 -8.05
C ASN A 21 -3.04 -3.55 -9.52
N ILE A 22 -2.40 -2.42 -9.83
CA ILE A 22 -2.28 -1.88 -11.19
C ILE A 22 -1.10 -2.52 -11.92
N ASP A 23 0.05 -2.66 -11.22
CA ASP A 23 1.26 -3.28 -11.71
C ASP A 23 1.91 -4.12 -10.59
N ASP A 24 1.87 -5.44 -10.72
CA ASP A 24 2.31 -6.40 -9.71
C ASP A 24 3.83 -6.39 -9.45
N ARG A 25 4.59 -5.67 -10.26
CA ARG A 25 6.03 -5.45 -10.08
C ARG A 25 6.32 -4.36 -9.04
N VAL A 26 5.30 -3.60 -8.61
CA VAL A 26 5.44 -2.60 -7.54
C VAL A 26 5.87 -3.29 -6.25
N SER A 27 6.93 -2.78 -5.63
CA SER A 27 7.52 -3.39 -4.44
C SER A 27 6.61 -3.32 -3.21
N SER A 28 6.13 -4.48 -2.76
CA SER A 28 5.32 -4.60 -1.52
C SER A 28 6.04 -4.05 -0.27
N VAL A 29 5.28 -3.44 0.63
CA VAL A 29 5.75 -2.94 1.94
C VAL A 29 5.07 -3.68 3.10
N SER A 30 4.58 -4.90 2.86
CA SER A 30 3.86 -5.66 3.89
C SER A 30 4.78 -6.11 5.04
N PRO A 31 4.36 -5.93 6.31
CA PRO A 31 5.05 -6.46 7.48
C PRO A 31 5.14 -8.00 7.49
N GLN A 32 4.17 -8.68 6.88
CA GLN A 32 4.12 -10.15 6.83
C GLN A 32 5.32 -10.76 6.10
N ILE A 33 5.92 -10.00 5.17
CA ILE A 33 7.12 -10.40 4.42
C ILE A 33 8.39 -9.68 4.91
N GLY A 34 8.29 -8.94 6.03
CA GLY A 34 9.40 -8.18 6.61
C GLY A 34 9.89 -7.02 5.74
N LYS A 35 9.02 -6.43 4.88
CA LYS A 35 9.38 -5.33 3.96
C LYS A 35 8.78 -3.98 4.33
N GLN A 36 8.23 -3.84 5.53
CA GLN A 36 7.63 -2.61 6.07
C GLN A 36 8.60 -1.42 6.17
N HIS A 37 9.91 -1.70 6.22
CA HIS A 37 10.94 -0.67 6.34
C HIS A 37 11.49 -0.20 4.99
N ARG A 38 10.89 -0.59 3.85
CA ARG A 38 11.30 -0.09 2.54
C ARG A 38 11.19 1.43 2.50
N ILE A 39 12.27 2.05 2.06
CA ILE A 39 12.42 3.50 1.98
C ILE A 39 12.60 3.92 0.52
N TYR A 40 12.16 5.13 0.25
CA TYR A 40 12.22 5.76 -1.05
C TYR A 40 12.95 7.09 -0.96
N VAL A 41 13.64 7.47 -2.02
CA VAL A 41 14.25 8.80 -2.17
C VAL A 41 13.30 9.68 -3.00
N GLY A 42 13.01 10.89 -2.50
CA GLY A 42 12.19 11.90 -3.20
C GLY A 42 12.71 13.32 -2.95
N THR A 43 12.38 14.35 -3.73
CA THR A 43 11.36 14.53 -4.79
C THR A 43 12.04 14.85 -6.14
N VAL A 44 12.01 13.91 -7.08
CA VAL A 44 12.32 14.20 -8.49
C VAL A 44 11.09 14.93 -9.05
N VAL A 45 11.07 16.25 -8.89
CA VAL A 45 10.07 17.11 -9.52
C VAL A 45 10.50 17.31 -10.97
N GLY A 46 9.71 16.81 -11.93
CA GLY A 46 9.99 17.05 -13.35
C GLY A 46 9.35 16.13 -14.39
N CYS A 47 8.45 15.21 -14.04
CA CYS A 47 7.75 14.37 -15.01
C CYS A 47 6.26 14.72 -14.99
N ASN A 48 5.77 15.42 -16.02
CA ASN A 48 4.33 15.71 -16.24
C ASN A 48 3.57 16.33 -15.03
N ASN A 49 4.24 17.14 -14.21
CA ASN A 49 3.67 17.75 -13.01
C ASN A 49 3.31 16.76 -11.87
N ARG A 50 3.79 15.51 -11.93
CA ARG A 50 3.64 14.51 -10.87
C ARG A 50 4.95 14.27 -10.13
N LYS A 51 4.84 13.92 -8.84
CA LYS A 51 5.99 13.59 -7.98
C LYS A 51 6.28 12.11 -8.09
N TYR A 52 7.56 11.80 -8.26
CA TYR A 52 8.06 10.43 -8.29
C TYR A 52 9.01 10.16 -7.12
N LEU A 53 8.94 8.91 -6.65
CA LEU A 53 9.81 8.36 -5.63
C LEU A 53 10.61 7.19 -6.18
N ILE A 54 11.92 7.22 -5.99
CA ILE A 54 12.82 6.17 -6.43
C ILE A 54 12.99 5.18 -5.28
N LEU A 55 12.82 3.89 -5.56
CA LEU A 55 13.02 2.85 -4.56
C LEU A 55 14.50 2.73 -4.20
N LEU A 56 14.80 2.88 -2.90
CA LEU A 56 16.13 2.61 -2.35
C LEU A 56 16.16 1.19 -1.80
N SER A 57 17.20 0.43 -2.14
CA SER A 57 17.36 -0.95 -1.70
C SER A 57 18.77 -1.22 -1.19
N HIS A 58 18.87 -2.24 -0.34
CA HIS A 58 20.15 -2.70 0.19
C HIS A 58 20.86 -3.57 -0.86
N PRO A 59 22.19 -3.50 -0.95
CA PRO A 59 22.94 -4.23 -1.95
C PRO A 59 22.95 -5.72 -1.61
N VAL A 60 22.75 -6.56 -2.62
CA VAL A 60 22.95 -8.01 -2.55
C VAL A 60 24.15 -8.41 -3.42
N GLU A 61 24.62 -9.64 -3.30
CA GLU A 61 25.90 -10.08 -3.89
C GLU A 61 26.01 -9.79 -5.40
N LYS A 62 24.93 -9.98 -6.17
CA LYS A 62 24.91 -9.68 -7.61
C LYS A 62 25.22 -8.21 -7.91
N HIS A 63 24.85 -7.28 -7.02
CA HIS A 63 25.03 -5.84 -7.21
C HIS A 63 26.50 -5.44 -7.13
N LYS A 64 27.38 -6.24 -6.53
CA LYS A 64 28.83 -5.99 -6.59
C LYS A 64 29.33 -5.99 -8.04
N ARG A 65 28.84 -6.92 -8.86
CA ARG A 65 29.25 -7.13 -10.26
C ARG A 65 28.46 -6.33 -11.30
N MET A 66 27.24 -5.89 -10.96
CA MET A 66 26.41 -5.12 -11.90
C MET A 66 26.97 -3.72 -12.15
N SER A 67 26.88 -3.20 -13.36
CA SER A 67 27.24 -1.80 -13.64
C SER A 67 26.00 -0.90 -13.63
N PRO A 68 26.13 0.40 -13.30
CA PRO A 68 25.07 1.38 -13.47
C PRO A 68 24.48 1.34 -14.89
N ARG A 69 23.18 1.53 -15.01
CA ARG A 69 22.42 1.56 -16.28
C ARG A 69 21.43 2.71 -16.24
N ALA A 70 20.76 3.02 -17.36
CA ALA A 70 19.75 4.08 -17.39
C ALA A 70 18.67 3.92 -16.30
N ASP A 71 18.37 2.70 -15.89
CA ASP A 71 17.34 2.35 -14.91
C ASP A 71 17.84 2.04 -13.48
N PHE A 72 19.15 2.15 -13.24
CA PHE A 72 19.77 1.71 -11.99
C PHE A 72 21.06 2.47 -11.64
N ASP A 73 21.22 2.84 -10.36
CA ASP A 73 22.51 3.33 -9.80
C ASP A 73 22.91 2.64 -8.51
N LYS A 74 24.22 2.65 -8.26
CA LYS A 74 24.80 2.26 -6.97
C LYS A 74 25.07 3.49 -6.11
N ILE A 75 24.83 3.32 -4.82
CA ILE A 75 25.24 4.27 -3.79
C ILE A 75 26.56 3.76 -3.21
N ILE A 76 27.65 4.50 -3.44
CA ILE A 76 29.00 4.11 -3.02
C ILE A 76 29.54 5.20 -2.09
N ASP A 77 30.00 4.80 -0.91
CA ASP A 77 30.66 5.70 0.03
C ASP A 77 32.01 6.22 -0.53
N LYS A 78 32.54 7.29 0.05
CA LYS A 78 33.88 7.85 -0.23
C LYS A 78 34.99 6.80 -0.16
N LYS A 79 34.83 5.76 0.65
CA LYS A 79 35.77 4.64 0.80
C LYS A 79 35.62 3.54 -0.27
N GLY A 80 34.72 3.71 -1.24
CA GLY A 80 34.43 2.68 -2.26
C GLY A 80 33.50 1.57 -1.80
N LYS A 81 32.95 1.64 -0.57
CA LYS A 81 32.00 0.66 -0.05
C LYS A 81 30.62 0.85 -0.67
N LEU A 82 30.03 -0.23 -1.19
CA LEU A 82 28.65 -0.25 -1.67
C LEU A 82 27.69 -0.17 -0.48
N LEU A 83 26.92 0.93 -0.39
CA LEU A 83 25.95 1.17 0.67
C LEU A 83 24.55 0.71 0.28
N GLY A 84 24.16 0.98 -0.97
CA GLY A 84 22.78 0.87 -1.42
C GLY A 84 22.67 0.94 -2.94
N GLU A 85 21.44 0.93 -3.41
CA GLU A 85 21.10 1.09 -4.82
C GLU A 85 19.82 1.89 -5.01
N LEU A 86 19.76 2.58 -6.16
CA LEU A 86 18.61 3.35 -6.62
C LEU A 86 17.98 2.64 -7.82
N ASN A 87 16.75 2.16 -7.64
CA ASN A 87 16.00 1.44 -8.67
C ASN A 87 15.02 2.40 -9.36
N TYR A 88 15.46 3.06 -10.43
CA TYR A 88 14.63 4.01 -11.20
C TYR A 88 13.55 3.29 -11.99
N ASN A 89 13.80 2.06 -12.44
CA ASN A 89 12.77 1.23 -13.05
C ASN A 89 11.57 0.97 -12.14
N LEU A 90 11.76 1.01 -10.82
CA LEU A 90 10.74 0.77 -9.81
C LEU A 90 10.23 2.06 -9.16
N MET A 91 10.44 3.22 -9.80
CA MET A 91 9.94 4.47 -9.27
C MET A 91 8.42 4.55 -9.36
N ILE A 92 7.78 5.11 -8.33
CA ILE A 92 6.32 5.18 -8.23
C ILE A 92 5.83 6.64 -8.20
N PRO A 93 4.67 6.94 -8.82
CA PRO A 93 4.03 8.23 -8.65
C PRO A 93 3.44 8.34 -7.23
N VAL A 94 3.51 9.53 -6.64
CA VAL A 94 3.07 9.78 -5.26
C VAL A 94 2.34 11.10 -5.10
N ASP A 95 1.36 11.12 -4.19
CA ASP A 95 0.73 12.36 -3.70
C ASP A 95 1.38 12.79 -2.38
N ASP A 96 1.47 14.10 -2.15
CA ASP A 96 2.13 14.65 -0.95
C ASP A 96 1.55 14.13 0.38
N LYS A 97 0.25 13.81 0.39
CA LYS A 97 -0.45 13.27 1.56
C LYS A 97 0.03 11.87 1.97
N GLN A 98 0.70 11.16 1.07
CA GLN A 98 1.16 9.79 1.27
C GLN A 98 2.61 9.73 1.75
N LEU A 99 3.31 10.86 1.76
CA LEU A 99 4.72 10.97 2.12
C LEU A 99 4.89 10.96 3.63
N ILE A 100 5.46 9.87 4.16
CA ILE A 100 5.85 9.76 5.57
C ILE A 100 7.37 9.94 5.62
N LYS A 101 7.84 11.12 6.01
CA LYS A 101 9.28 11.39 6.10
C LYS A 101 9.94 10.47 7.13
N VAL A 102 11.06 9.84 6.76
CA VAL A 102 11.82 9.00 7.67
C VAL A 102 12.47 9.86 8.75
N ASP A 103 12.27 9.50 10.01
CA ASP A 103 12.97 10.14 11.12
C ASP A 103 14.39 9.56 11.23
N LEU A 104 15.36 10.44 11.05
CA LEU A 104 16.79 10.13 11.12
C LEU A 104 17.46 10.82 12.33
N LYS A 105 16.68 11.40 13.24
CA LYS A 105 17.23 12.00 14.46
C LYS A 105 17.73 10.90 15.39
N GLU A 106 18.86 11.17 16.03
CA GLU A 106 19.37 10.34 17.11
C GLU A 106 18.36 10.31 18.26
N ASN A 107 18.07 9.11 18.77
CA ASN A 107 17.24 8.92 19.94
C ASN A 107 17.97 8.02 20.93
N LYS A 108 18.10 8.47 22.18
CA LYS A 108 18.80 7.74 23.25
C LYS A 108 18.17 6.39 23.58
N LYS A 109 16.93 6.15 23.14
CA LYS A 109 16.21 4.89 23.30
C LYS A 109 16.39 3.94 22.11
N ASP A 110 17.06 4.36 21.04
CA ASP A 110 17.33 3.49 19.90
C ASP A 110 18.22 2.32 20.34
N THR A 111 17.88 1.13 19.88
CA THR A 111 18.77 -0.03 19.98
C THR A 111 20.04 0.20 19.13
N PRO A 112 21.14 -0.53 19.39
CA PRO A 112 22.34 -0.45 18.56
C PRO A 112 22.06 -0.71 17.07
N ALA A 113 21.14 -1.63 16.76
CA ALA A 113 20.75 -1.96 15.40
C ALA A 113 19.99 -0.81 14.71
N GLU A 114 19.07 -0.16 15.42
CA GLU A 114 18.33 1.00 14.91
C GLU A 114 19.24 2.19 14.67
N SER A 115 20.16 2.45 15.60
CA SER A 115 21.16 3.51 15.47
C SER A 115 22.05 3.29 14.25
N HIS A 116 22.55 2.06 14.05
CA HIS A 116 23.34 1.70 12.87
C HIS A 116 22.53 1.84 11.57
N TYR A 117 21.26 1.43 11.56
CA TYR A 117 20.39 1.59 10.40
C TYR A 117 20.12 3.07 10.06
N LYS A 118 19.88 3.91 11.08
CA LYS A 118 19.76 5.36 10.89
C LYS A 118 21.03 5.96 10.31
N GLN A 119 22.20 5.57 10.80
CA GLN A 119 23.48 6.03 10.26
C GLN A 119 23.65 5.64 8.79
N LEU A 120 23.32 4.40 8.43
CA LEU A 120 23.35 3.95 7.03
C LEU A 120 22.43 4.82 6.15
N CYS A 121 21.19 5.07 6.60
CA CYS A 121 20.25 5.93 5.88
C CYS A 121 20.77 7.37 5.73
N ILE A 122 21.47 7.91 6.74
CA ILE A 122 22.08 9.24 6.70
C ILE A 122 23.19 9.28 5.65
N ASP A 123 24.04 8.25 5.59
CA ASP A 123 25.14 8.16 4.63
C ASP A 123 24.61 8.05 3.19
N GLU A 124 23.60 7.19 2.98
CA GLU A 124 22.90 7.04 1.70
C GLU A 124 22.24 8.34 1.24
N LEU A 125 21.52 9.01 2.15
CA LEU A 125 20.86 10.29 1.86
C LEU A 125 21.88 11.39 1.56
N THR A 126 23.02 11.40 2.25
CA THR A 126 24.11 12.35 2.00
C THR A 126 24.67 12.16 0.60
N TRP A 127 24.90 10.90 0.19
CA TRP A 127 25.31 10.58 -1.17
C TRP A 127 24.25 11.03 -2.19
N CYS A 128 22.97 10.73 -1.95
CA CYS A 128 21.89 11.12 -2.85
C CYS A 128 21.83 12.64 -3.02
N ARG A 129 21.95 13.40 -1.93
CA ARG A 129 21.96 14.87 -1.97
C ARG A 129 23.15 15.44 -2.73
N LYS A 130 24.34 14.82 -2.62
CA LYS A 130 25.53 15.20 -3.40
C LYS A 130 25.34 14.95 -4.90
N ASN A 131 24.61 13.90 -5.26
CA ASN A 131 24.36 13.49 -6.65
C ASN A 131 22.96 13.86 -7.15
N ALA A 132 22.29 14.82 -6.49
CA ALA A 132 20.87 15.07 -6.69
C ALA A 132 20.54 15.41 -8.15
N GLU A 133 21.33 16.27 -8.79
CA GLU A 133 21.15 16.65 -10.19
C GLU A 133 21.20 15.44 -11.15
N ILE A 134 22.17 14.56 -10.96
CA ILE A 134 22.34 13.34 -11.78
C ILE A 134 21.13 12.42 -11.59
N ILE A 135 20.72 12.19 -10.34
CA ILE A 135 19.56 11.34 -10.00
C ILE A 135 18.29 11.90 -10.64
N ILE A 136 18.07 13.21 -10.54
CA ILE A 136 16.89 13.88 -11.09
C ILE A 136 16.87 13.80 -12.61
N ASN A 137 17.97 14.18 -13.27
CA ASN A 137 18.07 14.15 -14.73
C ASN A 137 17.89 12.74 -15.27
N LYS A 138 18.46 11.73 -14.59
CA LYS A 138 18.33 10.34 -14.98
C LYS A 138 16.92 9.81 -14.84
N ALA A 139 16.24 10.13 -13.73
CA ALA A 139 14.84 9.77 -13.54
C ALA A 139 13.94 10.41 -14.61
N ASN A 140 14.14 11.70 -14.92
CA ASN A 140 13.40 12.40 -15.97
C ASN A 140 13.66 11.81 -17.36
N CYS A 141 14.91 11.52 -17.70
CA CYS A 141 15.26 10.86 -18.96
C CYS A 141 14.60 9.48 -19.07
N LEU A 142 14.66 8.66 -18.01
CA LEU A 142 14.05 7.33 -18.01
C LEU A 142 12.52 7.42 -18.17
N TYR A 143 11.86 8.35 -17.47
CA TYR A 143 10.43 8.58 -17.61
C TYR A 143 10.07 8.92 -19.07
N ASN A 144 10.76 9.88 -19.68
CA ASN A 144 10.50 10.29 -21.06
C ASN A 144 10.72 9.13 -22.06
N LEU A 145 11.75 8.31 -21.85
CA LEU A 145 11.98 7.10 -22.65
C LEU A 145 10.84 6.09 -22.50
N CYS A 146 10.27 5.96 -21.30
CA CYS A 146 9.17 5.03 -21.05
C CYS A 146 7.82 5.55 -21.54
N MET A 147 7.54 6.84 -21.41
CA MET A 147 6.26 7.47 -21.77
C MET A 147 6.16 7.85 -23.25
N GLY A 148 7.29 8.22 -23.86
CA GLY A 148 7.35 8.58 -25.28
C GLY A 148 7.34 7.39 -26.22
N ASP A 149 7.20 7.68 -27.50
CA ASP A 149 7.41 6.72 -28.59
C ASP A 149 8.92 6.53 -28.78
N SER A 150 9.51 5.62 -28.00
CA SER A 150 10.94 5.35 -28.02
C SER A 150 11.23 3.85 -28.17
N ASN A 151 12.31 3.55 -28.88
CA ASN A 151 12.83 2.19 -29.04
C ASN A 151 13.67 1.72 -27.82
N TYR A 152 13.47 2.33 -26.64
CA TYR A 152 14.22 1.97 -25.45
C TYR A 152 13.84 0.57 -24.94
N LYS A 153 14.69 -0.42 -25.26
CA LYS A 153 14.50 -1.82 -24.87
C LYS A 153 14.40 -2.03 -23.35
N GLY A 154 14.97 -1.13 -22.55
CA GLY A 154 14.90 -1.21 -21.08
C GLY A 154 13.51 -0.90 -20.50
N LYS A 155 12.56 -0.41 -21.32
CA LYS A 155 11.16 -0.16 -20.91
C LYS A 155 10.49 -1.40 -20.32
N ALA A 156 10.82 -2.60 -20.81
CA ALA A 156 10.28 -3.86 -20.29
C ALA A 156 10.62 -4.13 -18.80
N ARG A 157 11.70 -3.54 -18.29
CA ARG A 157 12.10 -3.67 -16.87
C ARG A 157 11.48 -2.61 -15.96
N CYS A 158 10.90 -1.57 -16.55
CA CYS A 158 10.30 -0.45 -15.84
C CYS A 158 8.83 -0.75 -15.54
N LEU A 159 8.35 -0.17 -14.44
CA LEU A 159 6.93 -0.12 -14.14
C LEU A 159 6.18 0.60 -15.27
N ASP A 160 4.90 0.26 -15.43
CA ASP A 160 4.04 0.93 -16.40
C ASP A 160 3.62 2.31 -15.84
N PHE A 161 4.49 3.30 -16.04
CA PHE A 161 4.30 4.65 -15.51
C PHE A 161 2.96 5.26 -15.97
N ALA A 162 2.54 5.02 -17.21
CA ALA A 162 1.28 5.51 -17.73
C ALA A 162 0.09 4.94 -16.95
N LYS A 163 0.07 3.62 -16.69
CA LYS A 163 -0.98 3.00 -15.88
C LYS A 163 -0.97 3.47 -14.43
N LEU A 164 0.22 3.62 -13.83
CA LEU A 164 0.35 4.06 -12.44
C LEU A 164 -0.03 5.53 -12.24
N GLU A 165 0.20 6.39 -13.22
CA GLU A 165 -0.23 7.80 -13.22
C GLU A 165 -1.74 7.95 -13.44
N ASN A 166 -2.35 7.05 -14.23
CA ASN A 166 -3.80 7.01 -14.47
C ASN A 166 -4.59 6.50 -13.26
N LYS A 167 -4.23 6.99 -12.08
CA LYS A 167 -4.84 6.68 -10.78
C LYS A 167 -6.29 7.09 -10.61
N GLU A 168 -6.91 7.64 -11.65
CA GLU A 168 -8.28 8.12 -11.62
C GLU A 168 -9.17 7.56 -12.71
N ASN A 169 -8.75 6.59 -13.52
CA ASN A 169 -9.68 6.04 -14.52
C ASN A 169 -10.82 5.21 -13.93
N TRP A 170 -10.88 5.03 -12.59
CA TRP A 170 -11.99 4.34 -11.95
C TRP A 170 -13.33 5.05 -12.23
N LYS A 171 -13.31 6.38 -12.40
CA LYS A 171 -14.51 7.17 -12.66
C LYS A 171 -14.97 6.95 -14.10
N GLU A 172 -14.06 7.03 -15.06
CA GLU A 172 -14.28 6.77 -16.47
C GLU A 172 -14.66 5.29 -16.71
N GLU A 173 -14.00 4.36 -16.03
CA GLU A 173 -14.27 2.92 -16.11
C GLU A 173 -15.61 2.57 -15.46
N ALA A 174 -15.94 3.16 -14.31
CA ALA A 174 -17.27 3.01 -13.71
C ALA A 174 -18.36 3.59 -14.62
N LEU A 175 -18.11 4.74 -15.22
CA LEU A 175 -19.03 5.37 -16.17
C LEU A 175 -19.21 4.51 -17.43
N ASP A 176 -18.13 4.02 -18.03
CA ASP A 176 -18.15 3.14 -19.20
C ASP A 176 -18.94 1.85 -18.92
N ASN A 177 -18.69 1.21 -17.78
CA ASN A 177 -19.43 0.01 -17.37
C ASN A 177 -20.92 0.30 -17.11
N LEU A 178 -21.26 1.44 -16.49
CA LEU A 178 -22.66 1.85 -16.29
C LEU A 178 -23.36 2.16 -17.61
N VAL A 179 -22.69 2.79 -18.57
CA VAL A 179 -23.24 3.05 -19.90
C VAL A 179 -23.44 1.73 -20.64
N LYS A 180 -22.46 0.82 -20.62
CA LYS A 180 -22.60 -0.54 -21.16
C LYS A 180 -23.79 -1.28 -20.56
N ALA A 181 -23.95 -1.23 -19.23
CA ALA A 181 -25.08 -1.83 -18.53
C ALA A 181 -26.41 -1.22 -18.97
N GLY A 182 -26.49 0.12 -19.07
CA GLY A 182 -27.65 0.86 -19.56
C GLY A 182 -28.04 0.52 -20.99
N ASN A 183 -27.06 0.29 -21.87
CA ASN A 183 -27.26 -0.04 -23.28
C ASN A 183 -27.72 -1.49 -23.52
N THR A 184 -27.76 -2.34 -22.49
CA THR A 184 -28.36 -3.67 -22.62
C THR A 184 -29.88 -3.56 -22.76
N ASN A 185 -30.54 -4.58 -23.32
CA ASN A 185 -32.00 -4.63 -23.44
C ASN A 185 -32.70 -4.44 -22.08
N TRP A 186 -32.17 -5.09 -21.04
CA TRP A 186 -32.67 -4.93 -19.67
C TRP A 186 -32.36 -3.54 -19.12
N GLY A 187 -31.14 -3.04 -19.32
CA GLY A 187 -30.73 -1.71 -18.89
C GLY A 187 -31.57 -0.58 -19.50
N THR A 188 -31.94 -0.72 -20.77
CA THR A 188 -32.76 0.28 -21.47
C THR A 188 -34.16 0.36 -20.86
N ALA A 189 -34.73 -0.79 -20.50
CA ALA A 189 -36.05 -0.87 -19.89
C ALA A 189 -36.06 -0.49 -18.39
N MET A 190 -34.99 -0.82 -17.65
CA MET A 190 -34.98 -0.78 -16.17
C MET A 190 -33.99 0.22 -15.57
N LEU A 191 -32.78 0.37 -16.12
CA LEU A 191 -31.74 1.25 -15.59
C LEU A 191 -31.89 2.69 -16.10
N ILE A 192 -32.06 2.90 -17.41
CA ILE A 192 -32.15 4.25 -18.00
C ILE A 192 -33.29 5.10 -17.40
N PRO A 193 -34.49 4.56 -17.11
CA PRO A 193 -35.54 5.31 -16.44
C PRO A 193 -35.28 5.58 -14.96
N ASN A 194 -34.41 4.80 -14.31
CA ASN A 194 -34.20 4.84 -12.87
C ASN A 194 -33.47 6.13 -12.43
N PRO A 195 -34.02 6.90 -11.46
CA PRO A 195 -33.39 8.14 -10.99
C PRO A 195 -32.04 7.91 -10.30
N VAL A 196 -31.83 6.77 -9.63
CA VAL A 196 -30.57 6.40 -8.98
C VAL A 196 -29.47 6.20 -10.02
N TYR A 197 -29.77 5.49 -11.12
CA TYR A 197 -28.84 5.32 -12.24
C TYR A 197 -28.47 6.67 -12.88
N ARG A 198 -29.47 7.52 -13.17
CA ARG A 198 -29.22 8.86 -13.73
C ARG A 198 -28.37 9.73 -12.81
N ASN A 199 -28.62 9.66 -11.51
CA ASN A 199 -27.82 10.39 -10.52
C ASN A 199 -26.38 9.86 -10.46
N ALA A 200 -26.19 8.54 -10.45
CA ALA A 200 -24.87 7.92 -10.45
C ALA A 200 -24.05 8.33 -11.68
N VAL A 201 -24.64 8.25 -12.89
CA VAL A 201 -24.02 8.71 -14.14
C VAL A 201 -23.70 10.21 -14.09
N ARG A 202 -24.60 11.05 -13.57
CA ARG A 202 -24.35 12.50 -13.43
C ARG A 202 -23.21 12.79 -12.46
N MET A 203 -23.17 12.10 -11.31
CA MET A 203 -22.11 12.27 -10.31
C MET A 203 -20.76 11.83 -10.85
N LEU A 204 -20.71 10.71 -11.59
CA LEU A 204 -19.53 10.22 -12.29
C LEU A 204 -19.11 11.08 -13.48
N ASN A 205 -19.86 12.10 -13.90
CA ASN A 205 -19.42 13.07 -14.90
C ASN A 205 -18.86 14.37 -14.28
N ARG A 206 -18.92 14.54 -12.95
CA ARG A 206 -18.39 15.76 -12.29
C ARG A 206 -16.87 15.72 -12.16
N ASP A 207 -16.19 16.86 -12.32
CA ASP A 207 -14.73 16.96 -12.21
C ASP A 207 -14.16 16.48 -10.88
N LYS A 208 -14.89 16.67 -9.78
CA LYS A 208 -14.49 16.22 -8.44
C LYS A 208 -15.64 15.48 -7.75
N ILE A 209 -15.29 14.38 -7.09
CA ILE A 209 -16.20 13.56 -6.29
C ILE A 209 -15.62 13.48 -4.89
N SER A 210 -16.43 13.81 -3.86
CA SER A 210 -15.99 13.68 -2.47
C SER A 210 -15.88 12.22 -2.04
N LEU A 211 -15.24 11.97 -0.89
CA LEU A 211 -15.09 10.62 -0.37
C LEU A 211 -16.44 10.04 0.07
N GLU A 212 -17.29 10.90 0.63
CA GLU A 212 -18.68 10.61 1.00
C GLU A 212 -19.53 10.28 -0.22
N ASP A 213 -19.43 11.09 -1.27
CA ASP A 213 -20.14 10.85 -2.54
C ASP A 213 -19.71 9.53 -3.19
N ARG A 214 -18.41 9.20 -3.10
CA ARG A 214 -17.89 7.93 -3.60
C ARG A 214 -18.44 6.74 -2.81
N ALA A 215 -18.51 6.84 -1.49
CA ALA A 215 -19.10 5.79 -0.66
C ALA A 215 -20.60 5.62 -0.96
N LYS A 216 -21.32 6.72 -1.15
CA LYS A 216 -22.73 6.70 -1.55
C LYS A 216 -22.93 6.05 -2.92
N LEU A 217 -22.09 6.39 -3.91
CA LEU A 217 -22.14 5.82 -5.26
C LEU A 217 -22.06 4.29 -5.25
N ILE A 218 -21.28 3.69 -4.34
CA ILE A 218 -21.20 2.23 -4.20
C ILE A 218 -22.56 1.65 -3.84
N GLY A 219 -23.21 2.20 -2.79
CA GLY A 219 -24.53 1.74 -2.36
C GLY A 219 -25.62 1.98 -3.41
N ASP A 220 -25.60 3.16 -4.05
CA ASP A 220 -26.52 3.51 -5.13
C ASP A 220 -26.41 2.51 -6.30
N ILE A 221 -25.18 2.17 -6.74
CA ILE A 221 -24.96 1.19 -7.82
C ILE A 221 -25.34 -0.22 -7.40
N GLU A 222 -25.00 -0.66 -6.18
CA GLU A 222 -25.40 -1.98 -5.67
C GLU A 222 -26.93 -2.13 -5.62
N SER A 223 -27.66 -1.06 -5.33
CA SER A 223 -29.13 -1.06 -5.29
C SER A 223 -29.80 -1.26 -6.66
N LEU A 224 -29.08 -1.01 -7.75
CA LEU A 224 -29.61 -1.16 -9.12
C LEU A 224 -29.72 -2.62 -9.57
N HIS A 225 -29.09 -3.54 -8.85
CA HIS A 225 -29.17 -4.96 -9.16
C HIS A 225 -30.52 -5.54 -8.71
N THR A 226 -31.22 -6.28 -9.58
CA THR A 226 -32.54 -6.88 -9.29
C THR A 226 -32.56 -7.73 -8.01
N PHE A 227 -31.44 -8.39 -7.69
CA PHE A 227 -31.31 -9.20 -6.49
C PHE A 227 -30.69 -8.47 -5.28
N ALA A 228 -30.52 -7.15 -5.32
CA ALA A 228 -29.85 -6.39 -4.25
C ALA A 228 -30.48 -6.66 -2.87
N HIS A 229 -31.81 -6.72 -2.79
CA HIS A 229 -32.54 -7.02 -1.56
C HIS A 229 -32.37 -8.47 -1.08
N ILE A 230 -32.21 -9.41 -2.02
CA ILE A 230 -32.01 -10.84 -1.71
C ILE A 230 -30.56 -11.07 -1.26
N ILE A 231 -29.58 -10.59 -2.02
CA ILE A 231 -28.15 -10.74 -1.72
C ILE A 231 -27.79 -10.10 -0.38
N ASN A 232 -28.31 -8.90 -0.08
CA ASN A 232 -28.06 -8.25 1.20
C ASN A 232 -28.72 -8.96 2.39
N ARG A 233 -29.84 -9.67 2.17
CA ARG A 233 -30.46 -10.54 3.17
C ARG A 233 -29.61 -11.78 3.42
N THR A 234 -29.16 -12.46 2.36
CA THR A 234 -28.32 -13.66 2.48
C THR A 234 -26.96 -13.35 3.11
N ARG A 235 -26.31 -12.24 2.74
CA ARG A 235 -25.01 -11.83 3.33
C ARG A 235 -25.11 -11.56 4.84
N ARG A 236 -26.22 -10.98 5.32
CA ARG A 236 -26.44 -10.73 6.76
C ARG A 236 -26.83 -12.00 7.52
N CYS A 237 -27.61 -12.90 6.92
CA CYS A 237 -27.97 -14.18 7.54
C CYS A 237 -26.79 -15.17 7.60
N ASP A 238 -25.99 -15.26 6.53
CA ASP A 238 -24.87 -16.20 6.44
C ASP A 238 -23.66 -15.76 7.29
N ILE A 239 -23.42 -14.45 7.43
CA ILE A 239 -22.39 -13.93 8.35
C ILE A 239 -22.74 -14.31 9.80
N GLY A 240 -24.02 -14.31 10.18
CA GLY A 240 -24.46 -14.62 11.54
C GLY A 240 -24.09 -16.03 12.01
N ASN A 241 -24.25 -17.05 11.15
CA ASN A 241 -23.96 -18.43 11.56
C ASN A 241 -22.48 -18.83 11.40
N PHE A 242 -21.74 -18.24 10.45
CA PHE A 242 -20.33 -18.59 10.22
C PHE A 242 -19.35 -17.88 11.17
N THR A 243 -19.70 -16.69 11.68
CA THR A 243 -18.77 -15.89 12.52
C THR A 243 -19.08 -15.91 14.02
N LEU A 244 -20.20 -16.51 14.44
CA LEU A 244 -20.44 -16.80 15.85
C LEU A 244 -19.80 -18.16 16.18
N ARG A 245 -18.64 -18.15 16.85
CA ARG A 245 -18.20 -19.34 17.59
C ARG A 245 -19.31 -19.67 18.59
N LYS A 246 -20.00 -20.80 18.41
CA LYS A 246 -20.90 -21.32 19.45
C LYS A 246 -19.99 -21.87 20.55
N PRO A 247 -19.95 -21.27 21.76
CA PRO A 247 -19.24 -21.88 22.87
C PRO A 247 -20.04 -23.14 23.26
N GLU A 248 -19.58 -24.30 22.81
CA GLU A 248 -20.09 -25.57 23.31
C GLU A 248 -19.29 -25.94 24.56
N THR A 249 -19.93 -25.85 25.71
CA THR A 249 -19.36 -26.37 26.96
C THR A 249 -19.51 -27.89 26.96
N LEU A 250 -18.45 -28.60 26.58
CA LEU A 250 -18.40 -30.05 26.72
C LEU A 250 -18.30 -30.39 28.21
N LYS A 251 -19.32 -31.07 28.76
CA LYS A 251 -19.24 -31.65 30.10
C LYS A 251 -18.26 -32.82 30.06
N VAL A 252 -17.06 -32.60 30.57
CA VAL A 252 -16.09 -33.66 30.82
C VAL A 252 -16.41 -34.25 32.20
N SER A 253 -16.52 -35.58 32.28
CA SER A 253 -16.67 -36.27 33.55
C SER A 253 -15.40 -36.09 34.38
N CYS A 254 -15.55 -35.55 35.60
CA CYS A 254 -14.44 -35.48 36.56
C CYS A 254 -13.93 -36.89 36.86
N ILE A 255 -12.60 -37.05 36.98
CA ILE A 255 -12.06 -38.25 37.63
C ILE A 255 -12.40 -38.20 39.14
N PRO A 256 -12.47 -39.34 39.85
CA PRO A 256 -12.94 -39.39 41.24
C PRO A 256 -12.21 -38.40 42.17
N GLU A 257 -10.91 -38.23 42.00
CA GLU A 257 -10.07 -37.30 42.77
C GLU A 257 -10.43 -35.82 42.52
N GLN A 258 -10.87 -35.47 41.30
CA GLN A 258 -11.32 -34.13 40.94
C GLN A 258 -12.71 -33.85 41.52
N GLN A 259 -13.58 -34.86 41.56
CA GLN A 259 -14.93 -34.74 42.13
C GLN A 259 -14.84 -34.54 43.65
N GLU A 260 -14.00 -35.30 44.34
CA GLU A 260 -13.74 -35.11 45.78
C GLU A 260 -13.23 -33.70 46.09
N ARG A 261 -12.36 -33.17 45.22
CA ARG A 261 -11.80 -31.82 45.38
C ARG A 261 -12.82 -30.71 45.09
N PHE A 262 -13.77 -30.96 44.18
CA PHE A 262 -14.87 -30.04 43.87
C PHE A 262 -15.97 -30.04 44.96
N ASP A 263 -16.21 -31.20 45.58
CA ASP A 263 -17.27 -31.39 46.57
C ASP A 263 -16.87 -30.97 48.01
N ARG A 264 -15.60 -30.62 48.25
CA ARG A 264 -15.18 -29.98 49.52
C ARG A 264 -15.85 -28.61 49.63
N LYS A 265 -16.82 -28.51 50.54
CA LYS A 265 -17.71 -27.35 50.75
C LYS A 265 -17.05 -26.04 51.22
N ASP A 266 -15.74 -26.02 51.44
CA ASP A 266 -15.02 -24.81 51.88
C ASP A 266 -13.84 -24.53 50.96
N GLY A 267 -13.90 -23.41 50.24
CA GLY A 267 -12.73 -22.76 49.66
C GLY A 267 -12.87 -22.41 48.19
N ASP A 268 -13.25 -21.16 47.93
CA ASP A 268 -12.95 -20.47 46.68
C ASP A 268 -11.51 -20.77 46.24
N LEU A 269 -11.37 -21.51 45.14
CA LEU A 269 -10.09 -21.79 44.45
C LEU A 269 -9.34 -20.53 44.01
N TYR A 270 -9.94 -19.34 44.17
CA TYR A 270 -9.35 -18.05 43.87
C TYR A 270 -8.26 -17.61 44.86
N ASN A 271 -8.21 -18.17 46.07
CA ASN A 271 -7.29 -17.69 47.11
C ASN A 271 -5.92 -18.42 47.16
N GLU A 272 -5.73 -19.50 46.40
CA GLU A 272 -4.45 -20.25 46.37
C GLU A 272 -3.66 -20.06 45.06
N LEU A 273 -4.22 -19.34 44.08
CA LEU A 273 -3.47 -18.93 42.89
C LEU A 273 -2.67 -17.66 43.22
N TYR A 274 -1.46 -17.85 43.75
CA TYR A 274 -0.44 -16.80 43.76
C TYR A 274 -0.13 -16.41 42.32
N PHE A 275 -0.76 -15.34 41.84
CA PHE A 275 -0.29 -14.61 40.67
C PHE A 275 0.92 -13.80 41.13
N ASP A 276 2.09 -14.15 40.60
CA ASP A 276 3.30 -13.37 40.76
C ASP A 276 3.12 -12.06 39.99
N ASP A 277 2.71 -11.00 40.68
CA ASP A 277 2.54 -9.63 40.14
C ASP A 277 3.91 -8.96 39.88
N SER A 278 4.84 -9.66 39.24
CA SER A 278 6.11 -9.10 38.77
C SER A 278 5.87 -8.32 37.47
N PRO A 279 6.15 -7.01 37.42
CA PRO A 279 6.02 -6.24 36.19
C PRO A 279 7.28 -6.44 35.33
N TYR A 280 7.21 -7.34 34.36
CA TYR A 280 8.07 -7.33 33.17
C TYR A 280 7.27 -6.90 31.95
#